data_AF-A0A443YIH4-F1
#
_entry.id   AF-A0A443YIH4-F1
#
_cell.length_a   1.000
_cell.length_b   1.000
_cell.length_c   1.000
_cell.angle_alpha   90.00
_cell.angle_beta   90.00
_cell.angle_gamma   90.00
#
_symmetry.space_group_name_H-M   'P 1'
#
loop_
_entity.id
_entity.type
_entity.pdbx_description
1 polymer ?
#
loop_
_entity_poly.entity_id
_entity_poly.type
_entity_poly.pdbx_seq_one_letter_code
_entity_poly.pdbx_strand_id
1 'polypeptide(L)'
;MSMRFDQERKRIICRWEEPIKVVMNKKEGFINRSRMITVKVNDNGKLNSKDRRRHAAHPMFPIIRRFNQMLNSIECYPQCENEHMCAVCGTVHGVSPHFDTKRQSIVWLCREHLTDSPKLDA
;
A
#
# COMPACT_ATOMS: atom_id res chain seq x y z
N MET A 1 -2.86 -4.45 7.94
CA MET A 1 -2.10 -4.31 6.68
C MET A 1 -2.43 -2.96 6.08
N SER A 2 -1.45 -2.25 5.51
CA SER A 2 -1.68 -1.03 4.72
C SER A 2 -0.99 -1.16 3.37
N MET A 3 -1.59 -0.57 2.33
CA MET A 3 -1.00 -0.54 1.00
C MET A 3 -1.31 0.78 0.31
N ARG A 4 -0.29 1.39 -0.29
CA ARG A 4 -0.40 2.68 -0.98
C ARG A 4 0.49 2.76 -2.21
N PHE A 5 0.12 3.61 -3.17
CA PHE A 5 1.00 4.01 -4.25
C PHE A 5 1.70 5.32 -3.87
N ASP A 6 3.02 5.27 -3.79
CA ASP A 6 3.88 6.42 -3.64
C ASP A 6 4.16 7.00 -5.04
N GLN A 7 3.43 8.06 -5.40
CA GLN A 7 3.49 8.67 -6.73
C GLN A 7 4.89 9.23 -7.03
N GLU A 8 5.48 9.97 -6.07
CA GLU A 8 6.82 10.55 -6.20
C GLU A 8 7.89 9.49 -6.47
N ARG A 9 7.86 8.38 -5.72
CA ARG A 9 8.85 7.31 -5.85
C ARG A 9 8.47 6.25 -6.88
N LYS A 10 7.29 6.37 -7.51
CA LYS A 10 6.68 5.42 -8.43
C LYS A 10 6.70 3.99 -7.88
N ARG A 11 6.19 3.81 -6.65
CA ARG A 11 6.26 2.54 -5.92
C ARG A 11 4.97 2.18 -5.22
N ILE A 12 4.51 0.94 -5.39
CA ILE A 12 3.49 0.37 -4.51
C ILE A 12 4.20 -0.16 -3.25
N ILE A 13 3.73 0.29 -2.10
CA ILE A 13 4.26 -0.09 -0.79
C ILE A 13 3.16 -0.87 -0.05
N CYS A 14 3.43 -2.12 0.29
CA CYS A 14 2.56 -2.97 1.10
C CYS A 14 3.25 -3.25 2.43
N ARG A 15 2.62 -2.88 3.55
CA ARG A 15 3.10 -3.08 4.93
C ARG A 15 2.13 -3.94 5.72
N TRP A 16 2.65 -4.84 6.53
CA TRP A 16 1.85 -5.66 7.44
C TRP A 16 2.65 -6.03 8.69
N GLU A 17 1.98 -6.62 9.66
CA GLU A 17 2.60 -7.12 10.88
C GLU A 17 2.47 -8.63 10.92
N GLU A 18 3.54 -9.31 11.35
CA GLU A 18 3.55 -10.75 11.58
C GLU A 18 4.02 -11.02 13.00
N PRO A 19 3.35 -11.91 13.76
CA PRO A 19 3.84 -12.35 15.03
C PRO A 19 5.10 -13.18 14.83
N ILE A 20 6.18 -12.82 15.51
CA ILE A 20 7.40 -13.60 15.55
C ILE A 20 7.66 -14.08 16.97
N LYS A 21 8.10 -15.32 17.08
CA LYS A 21 8.57 -15.87 18.35
C LYS A 21 9.89 -15.22 18.72
N VAL A 22 10.00 -14.78 19.96
CA VAL A 22 11.23 -14.22 20.53
C VAL A 22 11.52 -14.94 21.84
N VAL A 23 12.80 -15.21 22.08
CA VAL A 23 13.26 -15.81 23.33
C VAL A 23 14.18 -14.80 24.01
N MET A 24 13.80 -14.35 25.20
CA MET A 24 14.60 -13.47 26.05
C MET A 24 14.72 -14.08 27.44
N ASN A 25 15.95 -14.27 27.92
CA ASN A 25 16.22 -14.81 29.27
C ASN A 25 15.45 -16.10 29.60
N LYS A 26 15.45 -17.06 28.67
CA LYS A 26 14.72 -18.35 28.75
C LYS A 26 13.19 -18.23 28.83
N LYS A 27 12.62 -17.03 28.63
CA LYS A 27 11.17 -16.81 28.46
C LYS A 27 10.84 -16.67 26.98
N GLU A 28 9.85 -17.43 26.53
CA GLU A 28 9.32 -17.33 25.18
C GLU A 28 8.18 -16.31 25.14
N GLY A 29 8.12 -15.53 24.07
CA GLY A 29 7.02 -14.60 23.81
C GLY A 29 6.83 -14.36 22.31
N PHE A 30 5.80 -13.60 21.97
CA PHE A 30 5.54 -13.15 20.61
C PHE A 30 5.60 -11.62 20.56
N ILE A 31 6.25 -11.09 19.53
CA ILE A 31 6.16 -9.66 19.18
C ILE A 31 5.64 -9.54 17.76
N ASN A 32 4.84 -8.51 17.50
CA ASN A 32 4.43 -8.16 16.14
C ASN A 32 5.58 -7.43 15.46
N ARG A 33 6.15 -8.04 14.41
CA ARG A 33 7.22 -7.41 13.63
C ARG A 33 6.65 -6.85 12.34
N SER A 34 6.94 -5.58 12.08
CA SER A 34 6.58 -4.94 10.81
C SER A 34 7.34 -5.57 9.63
N ARG A 35 6.62 -5.79 8.55
CA ARG A 35 7.09 -6.34 7.27
C ARG A 35 6.67 -5.41 6.14
N MET A 36 7.41 -5.45 5.04
CA MET A 36 7.13 -4.62 3.89
C MET A 36 7.57 -5.26 2.57
N ILE A 37 6.76 -5.07 1.53
CA ILE A 37 7.15 -5.24 0.14
C ILE A 37 7.00 -3.90 -0.56
N THR A 38 8.00 -3.55 -1.35
CA THR A 38 7.96 -2.36 -2.21
C THR A 38 8.21 -2.79 -3.64
N VAL A 39 7.29 -2.45 -4.53
CA VAL A 39 7.36 -2.82 -5.96
C VAL A 39 7.42 -1.54 -6.78
N LYS A 40 8.47 -1.39 -7.61
CA LYS A 40 8.54 -0.27 -8.55
C LYS A 40 7.50 -0.43 -9.66
N VAL A 41 6.85 0.67 -10.00
CA VAL A 41 5.91 0.76 -11.12
C VAL A 41 6.50 1.69 -12.18
N ASN A 42 6.33 1.33 -13.45
CA ASN A 42 6.71 2.16 -14.57
C ASN A 42 5.60 3.15 -14.92
N ASP A 43 5.92 4.14 -15.75
CA ASP A 43 5.00 5.21 -16.16
C ASP A 43 3.78 4.69 -16.93
N ASN A 44 3.87 3.50 -17.52
CA ASN A 44 2.76 2.79 -18.17
C ASN A 44 2.00 1.82 -17.24
N GLY A 45 2.13 1.98 -15.92
CA GLY A 45 1.42 1.16 -14.92
C GLY A 45 1.91 -0.29 -14.80
N LYS A 46 3.00 -0.67 -15.47
CA LYS A 46 3.58 -2.02 -15.38
C LYS A 46 4.48 -2.14 -14.16
N LEU A 47 4.25 -3.19 -13.36
CA LEU A 47 5.15 -3.58 -12.27
C LEU A 47 6.53 -3.97 -12.83
N ASN A 48 7.60 -3.53 -12.15
CA ASN A 48 8.97 -3.84 -12.54
C ASN A 48 9.23 -5.35 -12.61
N SER A 49 9.87 -5.82 -13.68
CA SER A 49 10.07 -7.24 -13.94
C SER A 49 10.97 -7.96 -12.93
N LYS A 50 11.92 -7.23 -12.30
CA LYS A 50 12.80 -7.76 -11.25
C LYS A 50 12.02 -7.97 -9.96
N ASP A 51 11.26 -6.96 -9.55
CA ASP A 51 10.43 -7.03 -8.33
C ASP A 51 9.32 -8.09 -8.49
N ARG A 52 8.70 -8.16 -9.67
CA ARG A 52 7.69 -9.18 -10.00
C ARG A 52 8.23 -10.60 -9.84
N ARG A 53 9.46 -10.86 -10.31
CA ARG A 53 10.11 -12.17 -10.18
C ARG A 53 10.48 -12.47 -8.73
N ARG A 54 11.07 -11.49 -8.02
CA ARG A 54 11.47 -11.63 -6.61
C ARG A 54 10.31 -11.98 -5.69
N HIS A 55 9.14 -11.39 -5.93
CA HIS A 55 7.98 -11.51 -5.03
C HIS A 55 6.90 -12.46 -5.55
N ALA A 56 7.13 -13.19 -6.65
CA ALA A 56 6.12 -14.01 -7.31
C ALA A 56 5.42 -15.03 -6.38
N ALA A 57 6.18 -15.63 -5.46
CA ALA A 57 5.67 -16.62 -4.51
C ALA A 57 5.24 -16.03 -3.15
N HIS A 58 5.31 -14.71 -2.97
CA HIS A 58 4.99 -14.09 -1.68
C HIS A 58 3.46 -13.95 -1.51
N PRO A 59 2.88 -14.32 -0.36
CA PRO A 59 1.42 -14.27 -0.13
C PRO A 59 0.76 -12.91 -0.36
N MET A 60 1.48 -11.82 -0.09
CA MET A 60 0.99 -10.45 -0.31
C MET A 60 1.04 -9.99 -1.78
N PHE A 61 1.81 -10.65 -2.65
CA PHE A 61 2.02 -10.19 -4.02
C PHE A 61 0.76 -10.23 -4.91
N PRO A 62 -0.15 -11.21 -4.79
CA PRO A 62 -1.45 -11.17 -5.45
C PRO A 62 -2.27 -9.92 -5.11
N ILE A 63 -2.23 -9.46 -3.85
CA ILE A 63 -2.95 -8.26 -3.41
C ILE A 63 -2.33 -7.00 -4.04
N ILE A 64 -0.99 -6.93 -4.10
CA ILE A 64 -0.27 -5.87 -4.81
C ILE A 64 -0.66 -5.82 -6.29
N ARG A 65 -0.75 -6.98 -6.96
CA ARG A 65 -1.17 -7.06 -8.36
C ARG A 65 -2.59 -6.54 -8.55
N ARG A 66 -3.51 -6.90 -7.66
CA ARG A 66 -4.89 -6.42 -7.70
C ARG A 66 -4.96 -4.90 -7.54
N PHE A 67 -4.24 -4.35 -6.55
CA PHE A 67 -4.20 -2.91 -6.36
C PHE A 67 -3.61 -2.19 -7.58
N ASN A 68 -2.54 -2.73 -8.19
CA ASN A 68 -2.00 -2.20 -9.43
C ASN A 68 -3.02 -2.24 -10.59
N GLN A 69 -3.80 -3.33 -10.71
CA GLN A 69 -4.86 -3.41 -11.72
C GLN A 69 -5.94 -2.34 -11.51
N MET A 70 -6.34 -2.10 -10.27
CA MET A 70 -7.29 -1.04 -9.94
C MET A 70 -6.75 0.34 -10.33
N LEU A 71 -5.47 0.62 -10.03
CA LEU A 71 -4.82 1.87 -10.42
C LEU A 71 -4.74 2.04 -11.94
N ASN A 72 -4.51 0.95 -12.69
CA ASN A 72 -4.57 0.98 -14.15
C ASN A 72 -5.99 1.24 -14.67
N SER A 73 -7.03 0.68 -14.04
CA SER A 73 -8.41 0.87 -14.49
C SER A 73 -8.94 2.29 -14.31
N ILE A 74 -8.33 3.07 -13.42
CA ILE A 74 -8.64 4.48 -13.21
C ILE A 74 -7.59 5.41 -13.84
N GLU A 75 -6.73 4.87 -14.71
CA GLU A 75 -5.71 5.64 -15.44
C GLU A 75 -4.75 6.45 -14.55
N CYS A 76 -4.46 6.01 -13.32
CA CYS A 76 -3.68 6.82 -12.37
C CYS A 76 -2.18 6.99 -12.75
N TYR A 77 -1.69 6.30 -13.79
CA TYR A 77 -0.28 6.37 -14.20
C TYR A 77 -0.10 7.31 -15.39
N PRO A 78 0.99 8.11 -15.43
CA PRO A 78 2.15 8.09 -14.54
C PRO A 78 1.94 8.81 -13.20
N GLN A 79 0.93 9.67 -13.11
CA GLN A 79 0.54 10.42 -11.92
C GLN A 79 -0.97 10.70 -11.98
N CYS A 80 -1.60 10.76 -10.82
CA CYS A 80 -3.01 11.15 -10.64
C CYS A 80 -3.15 12.14 -9.48
N GLU A 81 -2.09 12.89 -9.21
CA GLU A 81 -2.07 13.96 -8.22
C GLU A 81 -2.99 15.11 -8.66
N ASN A 82 -3.73 15.68 -7.71
CA ASN A 82 -4.75 16.72 -7.89
C ASN A 82 -6.03 16.29 -8.64
N GLU A 83 -6.15 15.03 -9.08
CA GLU A 83 -7.39 14.50 -9.68
C GLU A 83 -8.41 14.05 -8.64
N HIS A 84 -7.93 13.76 -7.43
CA HIS A 84 -8.74 13.20 -6.35
C HIS A 84 -8.55 13.97 -5.04
N MET A 85 -9.63 14.03 -4.25
CA MET A 85 -9.64 14.67 -2.93
C MET A 85 -9.39 13.64 -1.83
N CYS A 86 -8.75 14.09 -0.76
CA CYS A 86 -8.65 13.33 0.47
C CYS A 86 -10.05 13.03 1.03
N ALA A 87 -10.33 11.75 1.30
CA ALA A 87 -11.61 11.30 1.84
C ALA A 87 -11.92 11.83 3.26
N VAL A 88 -10.95 12.43 3.95
CA VAL A 88 -11.09 12.94 5.32
C VAL A 88 -11.23 14.46 5.37
N CYS A 89 -10.29 15.20 4.76
CA CYS A 89 -10.27 16.66 4.83
C CYS A 89 -10.57 17.40 3.51
N GLY A 90 -10.83 16.67 2.41
CA GLY A 90 -11.18 17.26 1.12
C GLY A 90 -10.03 17.94 0.36
N THR A 91 -8.81 18.01 0.93
CA THR A 91 -7.65 18.58 0.19
C THR A 91 -7.33 17.76 -1.06
N VAL A 92 -6.85 18.42 -2.11
CA VAL A 92 -6.38 17.79 -3.36
C VAL A 92 -4.86 17.59 -3.39
N HIS A 93 -4.13 18.28 -2.50
CA HIS A 93 -2.68 18.31 -2.51
C HIS A 93 -2.05 17.15 -1.73
N GLY A 94 -1.01 16.53 -2.29
CA GLY A 94 -0.28 15.44 -1.64
C GLY A 94 -1.16 14.21 -1.37
N VAL A 95 -2.23 14.05 -2.15
CA VAL A 95 -3.17 12.94 -2.07
C VAL A 95 -2.62 11.74 -2.82
N SER A 96 -2.69 10.56 -2.20
CA SER A 96 -2.23 9.31 -2.80
C SER A 96 -3.30 8.22 -2.66
N PRO A 97 -3.34 7.25 -3.59
CA PRO A 97 -4.28 6.16 -3.50
C PRO A 97 -3.77 5.11 -2.51
N HIS A 98 -4.67 4.68 -1.65
CA HIS A 98 -4.51 3.64 -0.66
C HIS A 98 -5.49 2.51 -0.94
N PHE A 99 -5.10 1.28 -0.64
CA PHE A 99 -5.98 0.14 -0.74
C PHE A 99 -6.68 -0.10 0.58
N ASP A 100 -7.99 0.09 0.61
CA ASP A 100 -8.83 -0.32 1.72
C ASP A 100 -9.07 -1.83 1.61
N THR A 101 -8.47 -2.59 2.53
CA THR A 101 -8.57 -4.05 2.55
C THR A 101 -9.95 -4.55 2.96
N LYS A 102 -10.71 -3.76 3.73
CA LYS A 102 -12.05 -4.12 4.18
C LYS A 102 -13.05 -3.96 3.04
N ARG A 103 -13.01 -2.80 2.37
CA ARG A 103 -13.91 -2.46 1.25
C ARG A 103 -13.43 -2.97 -0.10
N GLN A 104 -12.20 -3.46 -0.18
CA GLN A 104 -11.51 -3.85 -1.41
C GLN A 104 -11.53 -2.76 -2.49
N SER A 105 -11.44 -1.50 -2.06
CA SER A 105 -11.55 -0.30 -2.88
C SER A 105 -10.33 0.60 -2.74
N ILE A 106 -10.21 1.60 -3.61
CA ILE A 106 -9.23 2.68 -3.45
C ILE A 106 -9.83 3.74 -2.54
N VAL A 107 -9.04 4.21 -1.57
CA VAL A 107 -9.32 5.40 -0.77
C VAL A 107 -8.20 6.41 -0.98
N TRP A 108 -8.54 7.68 -1.09
CA TRP A 108 -7.59 8.76 -1.36
C TRP A 108 -7.28 9.49 -0.08
N LEU A 109 -6.00 9.53 0.31
CA LEU A 109 -5.58 10.11 1.59
C LEU A 109 -4.41 11.07 1.34
N CYS A 110 -4.48 12.25 1.97
CA CYS A 110 -3.35 13.18 2.00
C CYS A 110 -2.32 12.75 3.06
N ARG A 111 -1.15 13.41 3.05
CA ARG A 111 -0.03 13.10 3.95
C ARG A 111 -0.38 13.08 5.43
N GLU A 112 -1.25 13.99 5.85
CA GLU A 112 -1.67 14.14 7.25
C GLU A 112 -2.55 12.97 7.72
N HIS A 113 -3.28 12.34 6.80
CA HIS A 113 -4.16 11.21 7.06
C HIS A 113 -3.54 9.87 6.63
N LEU A 114 -2.21 9.78 6.53
CA LEU A 114 -1.49 8.54 6.22
C LEU A 114 -1.25 7.65 7.44
N THR A 115 -1.03 8.27 8.61
CA THR A 115 -0.65 7.62 9.87
C THR A 115 -1.80 6.85 10.51
N ASP A 116 -3.01 7.30 10.24
CA ASP A 116 -4.22 6.57 10.54
C ASP A 116 -4.72 6.01 9.21
N SER A 117 -4.57 4.71 8.95
CA SER A 117 -5.59 4.10 8.08
C SER A 117 -6.90 4.40 8.78
N PRO A 118 -7.77 5.28 8.24
CA PRO A 118 -8.97 5.63 8.97
C PRO A 118 -9.68 4.31 9.24
N LYS A 119 -9.95 4.05 10.52
CA LYS A 119 -11.07 3.18 10.87
C LYS A 119 -12.27 3.97 10.33
N LEU A 120 -12.59 3.76 9.06
CA LEU A 120 -13.86 4.17 8.50
C LEU A 120 -14.85 3.36 9.34
N ASP A 121 -15.40 4.01 10.36
CA ASP A 121 -16.52 3.49 11.12
C ASP A 121 -17.62 3.14 10.11
N ALA A 122 -18.16 1.94 10.30
CA ALA A 122 -19.21 1.36 9.47
C ALA A 122 -20.52 2.12 9.66
#